data_AF-A0A7H1Q3C4-F1
#
_entry.id   AF-A0A7H1Q3C4-F1
#
_cell.length_a   1.000
_cell.length_b   1.000
_cell.length_c   1.000
_cell.angle_alpha   90.00
_cell.angle_beta   90.00
_cell.angle_gamma   90.00
#
_symmetry.space_group_name_H-M   'P 1'
#
loop_
_entity.id
_entity.type
_entity.pdbx_description
1 polymer ?
#
loop_
_entity_poly.entity_id
_entity_poly.type
_entity_poly.pdbx_seq_one_letter_code
_entity_poly.pdbx_strand_id
1 'polypeptide(L)'
;MTRDRLTLRVRIHETADVEAAEKYWADIAGIDVSAFSRATLKKHNPRTVRKNTGDSYRGCLTIHVRQSAALYRRMEGAWYGIVGGAVRQPE
;
A
#
# COMPACT_ATOMS: atom_id res chain seq x y z
N MET A 1 6.28 -16.09 2.58
CA MET A 1 5.81 -15.40 1.36
C MET A 1 7.03 -14.90 0.63
N THR A 2 7.12 -15.13 -0.68
CA THR A 2 8.28 -14.76 -1.50
C THR A 2 8.06 -13.41 -2.17
N ARG A 3 9.14 -12.64 -2.40
CA ARG A 3 9.07 -11.29 -3.01
C ARG A 3 8.49 -11.29 -4.42
N ASP A 4 8.59 -12.39 -5.17
CA ASP A 4 8.01 -12.49 -6.52
C ASP A 4 6.49 -12.35 -6.54
N ARG A 5 5.81 -12.59 -5.40
CA ARG A 5 4.35 -12.45 -5.30
C ARG A 5 3.90 -11.01 -5.07
N LEU A 6 4.83 -10.10 -4.82
CA LEU A 6 4.57 -8.69 -4.61
C LEU A 6 4.59 -7.93 -5.93
N THR A 7 3.63 -7.05 -6.11
CA THR A 7 3.66 -6.01 -7.13
C THR A 7 3.55 -4.68 -6.42
N LEU A 8 4.57 -3.85 -6.60
CA LEU A 8 4.67 -2.52 -5.98
C LEU A 8 4.40 -1.47 -7.04
N ARG A 9 3.62 -0.45 -6.69
CA ARG A 9 3.30 0.65 -7.60
C ARG A 9 2.97 1.92 -6.84
N VAL A 10 3.42 3.06 -7.35
CA VAL A 10 2.98 4.37 -6.84
C VAL A 10 1.67 4.79 -7.52
N ARG A 11 0.68 5.21 -6.73
CA ARG A 11 -0.50 5.95 -7.20
C ARG A 11 -0.33 7.43 -6.92
N ILE A 12 -0.27 8.24 -7.97
CA ILE A 12 0.02 9.68 -7.84
C ILE A 12 -0.81 10.49 -8.84
N HIS A 13 -0.96 11.79 -8.60
CA HIS A 13 -1.63 12.70 -9.53
C HIS A 13 -0.80 12.87 -10.80
N GLU A 14 -1.45 13.09 -11.94
CA GLU A 14 -0.75 13.19 -13.24
C GLU A 14 0.22 14.37 -13.34
N THR A 15 -0.01 15.43 -12.56
CA THR A 15 0.85 16.63 -12.52
C THR A 15 2.00 16.53 -11.53
N ALA A 16 2.10 15.44 -10.77
CA ALA A 16 3.10 15.29 -9.73
C ALA A 16 4.31 14.49 -10.23
N ASP A 17 5.45 14.71 -9.58
CA ASP A 17 6.71 14.05 -9.91
C ASP A 17 6.67 12.57 -9.49
N VAL A 18 6.61 11.69 -10.49
CA VAL A 18 6.58 10.24 -10.31
C VAL A 18 7.93 9.71 -9.82
N GLU A 19 9.04 10.21 -10.38
CA GLU A 19 10.39 9.72 -10.05
C GLU A 19 10.76 10.07 -8.61
N ALA A 20 10.48 11.30 -8.18
CA ALA A 20 10.69 11.70 -6.80
C ALA A 20 9.82 10.90 -5.82
N ALA A 21 8.60 10.53 -6.23
CA ALA A 21 7.72 9.70 -5.42
C ALA A 21 8.20 8.24 -5.33
N GLU A 22 8.63 7.65 -6.43
CA GLU A 22 9.19 6.29 -6.44
C GLU A 22 10.47 6.23 -5.62
N LYS A 23 11.39 7.19 -5.77
CA LYS A 23 12.60 7.27 -4.94
C LYS A 23 12.27 7.38 -3.45
N TYR A 24 11.35 8.27 -3.09
CA TYR A 24 10.90 8.43 -1.70
C TYR A 24 10.37 7.11 -1.11
N TRP A 25 9.53 6.38 -1.84
CA TRP A 25 8.99 5.11 -1.36
C TRP A 25 10.01 3.98 -1.38
N ALA A 26 10.95 3.97 -2.33
CA ALA A 26 12.07 3.04 -2.37
C ALA A 26 12.94 3.19 -1.11
N ASP A 27 13.29 4.43 -0.76
CA ASP A 27 14.08 4.75 0.44
C ASP A 27 13.37 4.28 1.72
N ILE A 28 12.06 4.55 1.84
CA ILE A 28 11.26 4.11 3.00
C ILE A 28 11.15 2.59 3.08
N ALA A 29 10.92 1.92 1.94
CA ALA A 29 10.70 0.47 1.91
C ALA A 29 12.01 -0.33 1.88
N GLY A 30 13.17 0.32 1.74
CA GLY A 30 14.47 -0.35 1.62
C GLY A 30 14.56 -1.24 0.38
N ILE A 31 14.05 -0.76 -0.76
CA ILE A 31 14.05 -1.47 -2.04
C ILE A 31 14.68 -0.61 -3.13
N ASP A 32 15.10 -1.26 -4.22
CA ASP A 32 15.51 -0.54 -5.43
C ASP A 32 14.29 0.02 -6.17
N VAL A 33 14.42 1.21 -6.78
CA VAL A 33 13.34 1.86 -7.54
C VAL A 33 12.87 0.97 -8.71
N SER A 34 13.75 0.15 -9.30
CA SER A 34 13.38 -0.81 -10.36
C SER A 34 12.40 -1.90 -9.92
N ALA A 35 12.17 -2.06 -8.61
CA ALA A 35 11.15 -2.96 -8.10
C ALA A 35 9.72 -2.45 -8.33
N PHE A 36 9.55 -1.16 -8.65
CA PHE A 36 8.23 -0.59 -8.96
C PHE A 36 7.77 -0.96 -10.37
N SER A 37 6.50 -1.35 -10.46
CA SER A 37 5.76 -1.35 -11.71
C SER A 37 5.31 0.07 -12.06
N ARG A 38 5.09 0.34 -13.35
CA ARG A 38 4.59 1.63 -13.89
C ARG A 38 3.55 2.28 -12.99
N ALA A 39 3.81 3.51 -12.54
CA ALA A 39 2.90 4.29 -11.70
C ALA A 39 1.48 4.40 -12.28
N THR A 40 0.48 4.42 -11.40
CA THR A 40 -0.90 4.70 -11.78
C THR A 40 -1.18 6.19 -11.57
N LEU A 41 -1.38 6.88 -12.70
CA LEU A 41 -1.70 8.31 -12.71
C LEU A 41 -3.20 8.51 -12.51
N LYS A 42 -3.54 9.23 -11.46
CA LYS A 42 -4.90 9.71 -11.22
C LYS A 42 -5.09 11.01 -12.01
N LYS A 43 -5.95 10.95 -13.03
CA LYS A 43 -6.38 12.12 -13.81
C LYS A 43 -7.17 13.10 -12.93
N HIS A 44 -7.05 14.38 -13.26
CA HIS A 44 -7.66 15.47 -12.52
C HIS A 44 -9.17 15.27 -12.30
N ASN A 45 -9.60 15.36 -11.04
CA ASN A 45 -11.02 15.53 -10.68
C ASN A 45 -11.16 16.93 -10.07
N PRO A 46 -11.76 17.91 -10.77
CA PRO A 46 -11.72 19.33 -10.38
C PRO A 46 -12.43 19.69 -9.07
N ARG A 47 -13.07 18.73 -8.39
CA ARG A 47 -13.57 18.90 -7.01
C ARG A 47 -12.76 18.03 -6.06
N THR A 48 -11.70 18.58 -5.47
CA THR A 48 -10.97 17.90 -4.39
C THR A 48 -11.08 18.67 -3.09
N VAL A 49 -11.65 18.05 -2.05
CA VAL A 49 -11.60 18.50 -0.65
C VAL A 49 -10.29 18.07 0.03
N ARG A 50 -9.23 17.86 -0.77
CA ARG A 50 -8.03 17.12 -0.37
C ARG A 50 -7.16 18.00 0.52
N LYS A 51 -6.81 17.51 1.72
CA LYS A 51 -5.89 18.20 2.64
C LYS A 51 -4.41 18.07 2.24
N ASN A 52 -4.09 17.08 1.39
CA ASN A 52 -2.71 16.78 0.97
C ASN A 52 -2.49 17.23 -0.48
N THR A 53 -2.24 18.53 -0.65
CA THR A 53 -1.98 19.19 -1.94
C THR A 53 -0.59 19.85 -2.01
N GLY A 54 0.21 19.78 -0.94
CA GLY A 54 1.55 20.39 -0.91
C GLY A 54 2.57 19.64 -1.78
N ASP A 55 3.64 20.34 -2.15
CA ASP A 55 4.74 19.85 -3.00
C ASP A 55 5.50 18.64 -2.42
N SER A 56 5.32 18.37 -1.13
CA SER A 56 5.85 17.18 -0.45
C SER A 56 4.96 15.94 -0.61
N TYR A 57 3.82 16.02 -1.30
CA TYR A 57 2.96 14.87 -1.52
C TYR A 57 3.61 13.85 -2.48
N ARG A 58 4.01 12.70 -1.95
CA ARG A 58 4.67 11.61 -2.68
C ARG A 58 3.73 10.49 -3.14
N GLY A 59 2.44 10.79 -3.32
CA GLY A 59 1.49 9.76 -3.74
C GLY A 59 1.15 8.75 -2.63
N CYS A 60 0.65 7.59 -3.04
CA CYS A 60 0.39 6.45 -2.18
C CYS A 60 1.07 5.21 -2.74
N LEU A 61 1.85 4.52 -1.91
CA LEU A 61 2.41 3.22 -2.24
C LEU A 61 1.31 2.16 -2.20
N THR A 62 1.11 1.45 -3.31
CA THR A 62 0.20 0.31 -3.41
C THR A 62 1.02 -0.98 -3.44
N ILE A 63 0.68 -1.90 -2.54
CA ILE A 63 1.29 -3.24 -2.46
C ILE A 63 0.21 -4.26 -2.82
N HIS A 64 0.39 -4.94 -3.94
CA HIS A 64 -0.49 -6.03 -4.35
C HIS A 64 0.17 -7.37 -4.10
N VAL A 65 -0.53 -8.27 -3.40
CA VAL A 65 -0.04 -9.61 -3.05
C VAL A 65 -0.79 -10.65 -3.87
N ARG A 66 -0.12 -11.28 -4.82
CA ARG A 66 -0.70 -12.37 -5.61
C ARG A 66 -0.88 -13.61 -4.74
N GLN A 67 -1.95 -14.39 -5.03
CA GLN A 67 -2.28 -15.61 -4.30
C GLN A 67 -2.39 -15.40 -2.77
N SER A 68 -2.93 -14.25 -2.36
CA SER A 68 -3.01 -13.84 -0.95
C SER A 68 -4.11 -14.53 -0.14
N ALA A 69 -4.97 -15.34 -0.75
CA ALA A 69 -6.09 -15.97 -0.05
C ALA A 69 -5.66 -16.77 1.20
N ALA A 70 -4.56 -17.52 1.12
CA ALA A 70 -4.03 -18.25 2.27
C ALA A 70 -3.50 -17.32 3.37
N LEU A 71 -2.89 -16.21 2.99
CA LEU A 71 -2.38 -15.20 3.92
C LEU A 71 -3.55 -14.47 4.61
N TYR A 72 -4.60 -14.13 3.85
CA TYR A 72 -5.81 -13.50 4.37
C TYR A 72 -6.51 -14.40 5.40
N ARG A 73 -6.73 -15.67 5.07
CA ARG A 73 -7.33 -16.65 6.00
C ARG A 73 -6.54 -16.82 7.30
N ARG A 74 -5.21 -16.75 7.25
CA ARG A 74 -4.36 -16.81 8.45
C ARG A 74 -4.56 -15.58 9.35
N MET A 75 -4.57 -14.38 8.76
CA MET A 75 -4.82 -13.14 9.50
C MET A 75 -6.22 -13.13 10.11
N GLU A 76 -7.22 -13.52 9.32
CA GLU A 76 -8.61 -13.63 9.75
C GLU A 76 -8.78 -14.63 10.89
N GLY A 77 -8.21 -15.83 10.78
CA GLY A 77 -8.24 -16.83 11.85
C GLY A 77 -7.57 -16.34 13.14
N ALA A 78 -6.42 -15.67 13.04
CA ALA A 78 -5.75 -15.08 14.20
C ALA A 78 -6.60 -13.98 14.86
N TRP A 79 -7.21 -13.11 14.07
CA TRP A 79 -8.11 -12.07 14.55
C TRP A 79 -9.32 -12.66 15.28
N TYR A 80 -10.01 -13.63 14.67
CA TYR A 80 -11.12 -14.32 15.31
C TYR A 80 -10.69 -15.05 16.59
N GLY A 81 -9.49 -15.63 16.62
CA GLY A 81 -8.93 -16.22 17.83
C GLY A 81 -8.76 -15.21 18.97
N ILE A 82 -8.20 -14.02 18.67
CA ILE A 82 -8.02 -12.94 19.64
C ILE A 82 -9.37 -12.43 20.15
N VAL A 83 -10.29 -12.09 19.25
CA VAL A 83 -11.61 -11.56 19.62
C VAL A 83 -12.42 -12.61 20.38
N GLY A 84 -12.44 -13.86 19.89
CA GLY A 84 -13.13 -14.96 20.56
C GLY A 84 -12.56 -15.26 21.94
N GLY A 85 -11.23 -15.18 22.10
CA GLY A 85 -10.57 -15.31 23.39
C GLY A 85 -10.87 -14.15 24.34
N ALA A 86 -10.94 -12.92 23.84
CA ALA A 86 -11.27 -11.74 24.65
C ALA A 86 -12.74 -11.72 25.12
N VAL A 87 -13.65 -12.35 24.37
CA VAL A 87 -15.09 -12.42 24.70
C VAL A 87 -15.42 -13.60 25.62
N ARG A 88 -14.62 -14.67 25.62
CA ARG A 88 -14.78 -15.75 26.60
C ARG A 88 -14.31 -15.25 27.97
N GLN A 89 -15.22 -15.17 28.94
CA GLN A 89 -14.81 -14.96 30.32
C GLN A 89 -14.00 -16.17 30.80
N PRO A 90 -12.90 -15.96 31.56
CA PRO A 90 -12.23 -17.05 32.22
C PRO A 90 -13.18 -17.66 33.26
N GLU A 91 -13.30 -18.98 33.23
CA GLU A 91 -13.97 -19.77 34.27
C GLU A 91 -13.12 -19.76 35.55
#